data_AF-A0A7S4BAG6-F1
#
_entry.id   AF-A0A7S4BAG6-F1
#
_cell.length_a   1.000
_cell.length_b   1.000
_cell.length_c   1.000
_cell.angle_alpha   90.00
_cell.angle_beta   90.00
_cell.angle_gamma   90.00
#
_symmetry.space_group_name_H-M   'P 1'
#
loop_
_entity.id
_entity.type
_entity.pdbx_description
1 polymer ?
#
loop_
_entity_poly.entity_id
_entity_poly.type
_entity_poly.pdbx_seq_one_letter_code
_entity_poly.pdbx_strand_id
1 'polypeptide(L)'
;MKPDWDALGEKYEDSKKVLIGDVDCTGSGKELCDRFGVTGYPTLKYFNPPDTEGETYEGGRSLKELKKFAKSLGPGCSAATWDKCSDAQKAELQPYLDMSEEELVALRDATQSAIDTAQSEHDALLKQLQETFEASQKRLDELKKAEQPKLKLVKTALKG
;
A
#
# COMPACT_ATOMS: atom_id res chain seq x y z
N MET A 1 -6.11 -16.06 0.67
CA MET A 1 -4.65 -15.89 0.94
C MET A 1 -4.20 -16.74 2.13
N LYS A 2 -4.95 -16.77 3.24
CA LYS A 2 -4.52 -17.45 4.48
C LYS A 2 -3.87 -18.85 4.31
N PRO A 3 -4.44 -19.80 3.55
CA PRO A 3 -3.80 -21.12 3.40
C PRO A 3 -2.39 -21.08 2.79
N ASP A 4 -2.18 -20.23 1.78
CA ASP A 4 -0.86 -20.05 1.15
C ASP A 4 0.11 -19.29 2.07
N TRP A 5 -0.39 -18.38 2.91
CA TRP A 5 0.42 -17.65 3.88
C TRP A 5 0.89 -18.57 5.02
N ASP A 6 -0.01 -19.40 5.55
CA ASP A 6 0.29 -20.37 6.60
C ASP A 6 1.33 -21.40 6.09
N ALA A 7 1.15 -21.93 4.87
CA ALA A 7 2.11 -22.84 4.23
C ALA A 7 3.47 -22.18 3.90
N LEU A 8 3.51 -20.87 3.71
CA LEU A 8 4.76 -20.12 3.58
C LEU A 8 5.45 -20.00 4.94
N GLY A 9 4.69 -19.68 6.00
CA GLY A 9 5.17 -19.64 7.37
C GLY A 9 5.84 -20.94 7.80
N GLU A 10 5.15 -22.07 7.64
CA GLU A 10 5.70 -23.41 7.91
C GLU A 10 6.99 -23.68 7.12
N LYS A 11 7.07 -23.21 5.87
CA LYS A 11 8.27 -23.43 5.04
C LYS A 11 9.49 -22.66 5.54
N TYR A 12 9.28 -21.54 6.22
CA TYR A 12 10.33 -20.63 6.68
C TYR A 12 10.46 -20.61 8.21
N GLU A 13 9.78 -21.49 8.94
CA GLU A 13 9.80 -21.55 10.42
C GLU A 13 11.23 -21.61 10.99
N ASP A 14 12.10 -22.44 10.39
CA ASP A 14 13.51 -22.60 10.81
C ASP A 14 14.47 -21.65 10.06
N SER A 15 13.96 -20.70 9.27
CA SER A 15 14.79 -19.83 8.45
C SER A 15 15.48 -18.76 9.31
N LYS A 16 16.81 -18.74 9.26
CA LYS A 16 17.62 -17.66 9.87
C LYS A 16 17.65 -16.36 9.05
N LYS A 17 17.03 -16.36 7.86
CA LYS A 17 17.12 -15.26 6.88
C LYS A 17 15.81 -14.52 6.66
N VAL A 18 14.69 -15.19 6.84
CA VAL A 18 13.37 -14.68 6.50
C VAL A 18 12.42 -15.11 7.60
N LEU A 19 11.76 -14.13 8.21
CA LEU A 19 10.69 -14.34 9.16
C LEU A 19 9.37 -14.02 8.46
N ILE A 20 8.40 -14.92 8.57
CA ILE A 20 7.03 -14.69 8.10
C ILE A 20 6.17 -14.47 9.35
N GLY A 21 5.44 -13.35 9.38
CA GLY A 21 4.57 -13.01 10.50
C GLY A 21 3.30 -12.33 10.03
N ASP A 22 2.27 -12.39 10.85
CA ASP A 22 1.03 -11.67 10.68
C ASP A 22 0.76 -10.76 11.89
N VAL A 23 0.02 -9.68 11.64
CA VAL A 23 -0.35 -8.70 12.66
C VAL A 23 -1.86 -8.52 12.58
N ASP A 24 -2.54 -8.69 13.71
CA ASP A 24 -3.95 -8.35 13.82
C ASP A 24 -4.12 -6.83 13.96
N CYS A 25 -4.31 -6.17 12.82
CA CYS A 25 -4.57 -4.74 12.72
C CYS A 25 -5.95 -4.31 13.25
N THR A 26 -6.84 -5.25 13.59
CA THR A 26 -8.15 -4.96 14.20
C THR A 26 -8.13 -5.05 15.73
N GLY A 27 -7.11 -5.73 16.29
CA GLY A 27 -6.91 -5.91 17.72
C GLY A 27 -5.64 -5.21 18.23
N SER A 28 -4.77 -5.97 18.87
CA SER A 28 -3.57 -5.44 19.55
C SER A 28 -2.52 -4.83 18.61
N GLY A 29 -2.59 -5.10 17.31
CA GLY A 29 -1.65 -4.60 16.30
C GLY A 29 -2.08 -3.30 15.63
N LYS A 30 -3.22 -2.70 16.01
CA LYS A 30 -3.77 -1.52 15.31
C LYS A 30 -2.76 -0.38 15.20
N GLU A 31 -2.10 0.00 16.30
CA GLU A 31 -1.13 1.11 16.31
C GLU A 31 0.05 0.85 15.36
N LEU A 32 0.53 -0.40 15.30
CA LEU A 32 1.59 -0.81 14.38
C LEU A 32 1.14 -0.69 12.92
N CYS A 33 -0.09 -1.12 12.63
CA CYS A 33 -0.66 -1.05 11.29
C CYS A 33 -0.93 0.39 10.85
N ASP A 34 -1.43 1.25 11.75
CA ASP A 34 -1.59 2.69 11.51
C ASP A 34 -0.22 3.32 11.21
N ARG A 35 0.81 3.03 12.02
CA ARG A 35 2.18 3.53 11.83
C ARG A 35 2.73 3.21 10.44
N PHE A 36 2.48 2.02 9.93
CA PHE A 36 2.94 1.61 8.60
C PHE A 36 1.94 1.92 7.48
N GLY A 37 0.88 2.70 7.74
CA GLY A 37 -0.06 3.15 6.72
C GLY A 37 -0.92 2.03 6.13
N VAL A 38 -1.27 1.00 6.91
CA VAL A 38 -2.15 -0.08 6.46
C VAL A 38 -3.61 0.39 6.48
N THR A 39 -4.18 0.65 5.31
CA THR A 39 -5.55 1.16 5.14
C THR A 39 -6.56 0.10 4.67
N GLY A 40 -6.09 -1.08 4.27
CA GLY A 40 -6.93 -2.18 3.80
C GLY A 40 -6.32 -3.55 4.07
N TYR A 41 -7.18 -4.58 4.12
CA TYR A 41 -6.75 -5.95 4.45
C TYR A 41 -7.08 -6.94 3.33
N PRO A 42 -6.19 -7.91 3.06
CA PRO A 42 -4.84 -8.05 3.60
C PRO A 42 -3.83 -7.14 2.87
N THR A 43 -2.99 -6.42 3.63
CA THR A 43 -1.79 -5.72 3.10
C THR A 43 -0.56 -6.53 3.45
N LEU A 44 0.31 -6.77 2.47
CA LEU A 44 1.58 -7.45 2.68
C LEU A 44 2.70 -6.41 2.63
N LYS A 45 3.50 -6.36 3.69
CA LYS A 45 4.72 -5.57 3.74
C LYS A 45 5.91 -6.46 3.96
N TYR A 46 7.04 -6.09 3.38
CA TYR A 46 8.32 -6.75 3.62
C TYR A 46 9.35 -5.75 4.10
N PHE A 47 10.23 -6.21 4.96
CA PHE A 47 11.30 -5.42 5.53
C PHE A 47 12.59 -6.15 5.21
N ASN A 48 13.40 -5.58 4.32
CA ASN A 48 14.69 -6.16 3.96
C ASN A 48 15.79 -5.24 4.50
N PRO A 49 16.51 -5.64 5.57
CA PRO A 49 17.50 -4.78 6.19
C PRO A 49 18.47 -4.16 5.16
N PRO A 50 18.76 -2.85 5.28
CA PRO A 50 18.52 -1.97 6.43
C PRO A 50 17.14 -1.29 6.48
N ASP A 51 16.20 -1.62 5.59
CA ASP A 51 14.87 -0.99 5.56
C ASP A 51 14.10 -1.21 6.87
N THR A 52 13.66 -0.10 7.48
CA THR A 52 12.82 -0.05 8.69
C THR A 52 11.40 0.43 8.43
N GLU A 53 11.13 1.02 7.26
CA GLU A 53 9.83 1.62 6.93
C GLU A 53 8.92 0.62 6.21
N GLY A 54 9.51 -0.37 5.55
CA GLY A 54 8.80 -1.52 4.99
C GLY A 54 8.08 -1.19 3.68
N GLU A 55 8.41 -1.94 2.65
CA GLU A 55 7.82 -1.79 1.33
C GLU A 55 6.56 -2.64 1.16
N THR A 56 5.58 -2.11 0.41
CA THR A 56 4.37 -2.86 0.08
C THR A 56 4.68 -3.90 -1.00
N TYR A 57 4.28 -5.16 -0.74
CA TYR A 57 4.38 -6.23 -1.72
C TYR A 57 3.18 -6.24 -2.66
N GLU A 58 3.41 -5.84 -3.91
CA GLU A 58 2.39 -5.81 -4.99
C GLU A 58 2.41 -7.05 -5.89
N GLY A 59 3.20 -8.08 -5.53
CA GLY A 59 3.34 -9.30 -6.34
C GLY A 59 2.20 -10.31 -6.17
N GLY A 60 2.34 -11.45 -6.86
CA GLY A 60 1.36 -12.53 -6.82
C GLY A 60 1.23 -13.17 -5.42
N ARG A 61 0.00 -13.33 -4.94
CA ARG A 61 -0.29 -13.84 -3.58
C ARG A 61 -0.44 -15.37 -3.48
N SER A 62 0.05 -16.09 -4.50
CA SER A 62 0.09 -17.55 -4.47
C SER A 62 1.33 -18.04 -3.73
N LEU A 63 1.26 -19.22 -3.12
CA LEU A 63 2.41 -19.82 -2.43
C LEU A 63 3.68 -19.86 -3.30
N LYS A 64 3.54 -20.10 -4.61
CA LYS A 64 4.66 -20.15 -5.55
C LYS A 64 5.35 -18.79 -5.70
N GLU A 65 4.57 -17.74 -5.91
CA GLU A 65 5.10 -16.37 -6.11
C GLU A 65 5.65 -15.80 -4.80
N LEU A 66 4.97 -16.05 -3.68
CA LEU A 66 5.46 -15.68 -2.35
C LEU A 66 6.79 -16.37 -2.01
N LYS A 67 6.94 -17.67 -2.31
CA LYS A 67 8.21 -18.38 -2.15
C LYS A 67 9.32 -17.81 -3.04
N LYS A 68 8.99 -17.42 -4.27
CA LYS A 68 9.96 -16.83 -5.19
C LYS A 68 10.46 -15.49 -4.63
N PHE A 69 9.56 -14.66 -4.12
CA PHE A 69 9.89 -13.39 -3.50
C PHE A 69 10.65 -13.55 -2.17
N ALA A 70 10.20 -14.43 -1.28
CA ALA A 70 10.90 -14.70 -0.03
C ALA A 70 12.34 -15.19 -0.24
N LYS A 71 12.64 -15.87 -1.36
CA LYS A 71 14.02 -16.25 -1.72
C LYS A 71 14.90 -15.08 -2.18
N SER A 72 14.32 -13.99 -2.68
CA SER A 72 15.09 -12.78 -3.00
C SER A 72 15.36 -11.91 -1.78
N LEU A 73 14.67 -12.14 -0.67
CA LEU A 73 14.94 -11.48 0.61
C LEU A 73 16.22 -12.04 1.26
N GLY A 74 16.96 -11.18 1.94
CA GLY A 74 18.30 -11.44 2.46
C GLY A 74 19.14 -10.16 2.40
N PRO A 75 20.40 -10.16 2.89
CA PRO A 75 21.24 -8.96 2.88
C PRO A 75 21.40 -8.46 1.45
N GLY A 76 20.58 -7.48 1.11
CA GLY A 76 20.45 -6.94 -0.23
C GLY A 76 21.66 -6.08 -0.55
N CYS A 77 21.59 -5.39 -1.68
CA CYS A 77 22.50 -4.28 -1.89
C CYS A 77 22.30 -3.24 -0.79
N SER A 78 23.34 -2.94 -0.01
CA SER A 78 23.33 -1.87 0.99
C SER A 78 24.73 -1.28 1.11
N ALA A 79 24.86 -0.14 1.78
CA ALA A 79 26.17 0.46 2.09
C ALA A 79 27.11 -0.54 2.81
N ALA A 80 26.56 -1.42 3.65
CA ALA A 80 27.31 -2.44 4.39
C ALA A 80 27.61 -3.72 3.58
N THR A 81 26.93 -3.92 2.46
CA THR A 81 27.03 -5.12 1.60
C THR A 81 27.20 -4.73 0.15
N TRP A 82 28.10 -3.76 -0.09
CA TRP A 82 28.39 -3.19 -1.40
C TRP A 82 28.86 -4.24 -2.43
N ASP A 83 29.54 -5.28 -1.97
CA ASP A 83 29.97 -6.43 -2.77
C ASP A 83 28.79 -7.24 -3.36
N LYS A 84 27.60 -7.11 -2.77
CA LYS A 84 26.36 -7.78 -3.21
C LYS A 84 25.49 -6.92 -4.11
N CYS A 85 25.87 -5.66 -4.33
CA CYS A 85 25.19 -4.76 -5.23
C CYS A 85 25.55 -5.05 -6.69
N SER A 86 24.54 -5.14 -7.56
CA SER A 86 24.76 -5.06 -9.01
C SER A 86 25.29 -3.69 -9.41
N ASP A 87 25.95 -3.59 -10.56
CA ASP A 87 26.51 -2.31 -11.04
C ASP A 87 25.43 -1.23 -11.21
N ALA A 88 24.21 -1.63 -11.59
CA ALA A 88 23.06 -0.73 -11.66
C ALA A 88 22.69 -0.18 -10.27
N GLN A 89 22.57 -1.06 -9.27
CA GLN A 89 22.25 -0.64 -7.89
C GLN A 89 23.36 0.23 -7.30
N LYS A 90 24.61 -0.04 -7.63
CA LYS A 90 25.74 0.80 -7.21
C LYS A 90 25.63 2.20 -7.81
N ALA A 91 25.36 2.29 -9.11
CA ALA A 91 25.19 3.57 -9.79
C ALA A 91 24.02 4.39 -9.22
N GLU A 92 22.94 3.74 -8.79
CA GLU A 92 21.79 4.39 -8.15
C GLU A 92 22.10 4.86 -6.71
N LEU A 93 22.86 4.08 -5.94
CA LEU A 93 23.16 4.40 -4.54
C LEU A 93 24.35 5.37 -4.38
N GLN A 94 25.32 5.36 -5.29
CA GLN A 94 26.56 6.14 -5.16
C GLN A 94 26.31 7.63 -4.89
N PRO A 95 25.37 8.32 -5.59
CA PRO A 95 25.12 9.73 -5.30
C PRO A 95 24.69 9.99 -3.86
N TYR A 96 23.91 9.08 -3.26
CA TYR A 96 23.49 9.19 -1.87
C TYR A 96 24.62 8.83 -0.90
N LEU A 97 25.48 7.88 -1.24
CA LEU A 97 26.64 7.53 -0.42
C LEU A 97 27.71 8.64 -0.40
N ASP A 98 27.74 9.48 -1.44
CA ASP A 98 28.64 10.62 -1.54
C ASP A 98 28.12 11.88 -0.80
N MET A 99 26.84 11.90 -0.39
CA MET A 99 26.23 12.97 0.41
C MET A 99 26.65 12.88 1.88
N SER A 100 26.67 14.02 2.58
CA SER A 100 26.91 14.03 4.02
C SER A 100 25.72 13.44 4.80
N GLU A 101 25.96 13.00 6.03
CA GLU A 101 24.88 12.50 6.90
C GLU A 101 23.81 13.57 7.13
N GLU A 102 24.22 14.83 7.28
CA GLU A 102 23.31 15.97 7.45
C GLU A 102 22.44 16.20 6.20
N GLU A 103 23.03 16.08 5.00
CA GLU A 103 22.30 16.22 3.74
C GLU A 103 21.31 15.07 3.53
N LEU A 104 21.70 13.84 3.87
CA LEU A 104 20.84 12.66 3.79
C LEU A 104 19.67 12.76 4.79
N VAL A 105 19.93 13.22 6.01
CA VAL A 105 18.89 13.44 7.03
C VAL A 105 17.93 14.53 6.57
N ALA A 106 18.43 15.65 6.07
CA ALA A 106 17.59 16.72 5.53
C ALA A 106 16.73 16.24 4.35
N LEU A 107 17.30 15.45 3.44
CA LEU A 107 16.57 14.88 2.30
C LEU A 107 15.49 13.90 2.75
N ARG A 108 15.78 13.02 3.72
CA ARG A 108 14.80 12.09 4.31
C ARG A 108 13.63 12.87 4.89
N ASP A 109 13.91 13.85 5.76
CA ASP A 109 12.86 14.59 6.46
C ASP A 109 11.99 15.41 5.51
N ALA A 110 12.62 16.03 4.50
CA ALA A 110 11.91 16.75 3.44
C ALA A 110 11.03 15.80 2.61
N THR A 111 11.55 14.64 2.23
CA THR A 111 10.81 13.63 1.45
C THR A 111 9.65 13.06 2.26
N GLN A 112 9.87 12.71 3.53
CA GLN A 112 8.84 12.18 4.40
C GLN A 112 7.73 13.21 4.64
N SER A 113 8.09 14.47 4.91
CA SER A 113 7.12 15.55 5.07
C SER A 113 6.27 15.77 3.80
N ALA A 114 6.88 15.67 2.62
CA ALA A 114 6.15 15.73 1.35
C ALA A 114 5.17 14.56 1.19
N ILE A 115 5.56 13.34 1.57
CA ILE A 115 4.69 12.16 1.56
C ILE A 115 3.51 12.34 2.54
N ASP A 116 3.77 12.74 3.78
CA ASP A 116 2.74 12.91 4.81
C ASP A 116 1.73 14.01 4.42
N THR A 117 2.23 15.09 3.80
CA THR A 117 1.39 16.16 3.25
C THR A 117 0.49 15.61 2.14
N ALA A 118 1.07 14.91 1.16
CA ALA A 118 0.33 14.33 0.05
C ALA A 118 -0.71 13.29 0.52
N GLN A 119 -0.39 12.48 1.54
CA GLN A 119 -1.32 11.54 2.15
C GLN A 119 -2.50 12.27 2.81
N SER A 120 -2.22 13.32 3.59
CA SER A 120 -3.26 14.11 4.25
C SER A 120 -4.19 14.81 3.24
N GLU A 121 -3.63 15.35 2.15
CA GLU A 121 -4.39 15.93 1.04
C GLU A 121 -5.24 14.88 0.31
N HIS A 122 -4.69 13.69 0.09
CA HIS A 122 -5.41 12.57 -0.51
C HIS A 122 -6.61 12.14 0.34
N ASP A 123 -6.42 11.98 1.64
CA ASP A 123 -7.50 11.60 2.58
C ASP A 123 -8.60 12.66 2.64
N ALA A 124 -8.23 13.94 2.63
CA ALA A 124 -9.18 15.04 2.56
C ALA A 124 -10.00 15.01 1.25
N LEU A 125 -9.34 14.75 0.12
CA LEU A 125 -9.98 14.61 -1.18
C LEU A 125 -10.96 13.43 -1.21
N LEU A 126 -10.57 12.27 -0.66
CA LEU A 126 -11.42 11.09 -0.58
C LEU A 126 -12.71 11.38 0.21
N LYS A 127 -12.60 12.07 1.35
CA LYS A 127 -13.75 12.47 2.16
C LYS A 127 -14.69 13.40 1.38
N GLN A 128 -14.14 14.43 0.73
CA GLN A 128 -14.94 15.35 -0.08
C GLN A 128 -15.64 14.63 -1.25
N LEU A 129 -14.95 13.70 -1.90
CA LEU A 129 -15.50 12.92 -3.00
C LEU A 129 -16.65 12.04 -2.50
N GLN A 130 -16.52 11.40 -1.35
CA GLN A 130 -17.57 10.59 -0.74
C GLN A 130 -18.83 11.43 -0.45
N GLU A 131 -18.68 12.57 0.21
CA GLU A 131 -19.80 13.49 0.51
C GLU A 131 -20.49 13.98 -0.79
N THR A 132 -19.68 14.31 -1.80
CA THR A 132 -20.17 14.75 -3.11
C THR A 132 -20.93 13.64 -3.83
N PHE A 133 -20.42 12.41 -3.77
CA PHE A 133 -21.04 11.23 -4.38
C PHE A 133 -22.39 10.92 -3.73
N GLU A 134 -22.46 10.89 -2.41
CA GLU A 134 -23.70 10.65 -1.65
C GLU A 134 -24.75 11.72 -1.97
N ALA A 135 -24.35 13.00 -1.99
CA ALA A 135 -25.23 14.10 -2.36
C ALA A 135 -25.72 14.00 -3.82
N SER A 136 -24.84 13.61 -4.75
CA SER A 136 -25.19 13.38 -6.16
C SER A 136 -26.19 12.24 -6.32
N GLN A 137 -25.94 11.12 -5.65
CA GLN A 137 -26.80 9.93 -5.69
C GLN A 137 -28.19 10.24 -5.14
N LYS A 138 -28.27 10.94 -4.00
CA LYS A 138 -29.54 11.39 -3.42
C LYS A 138 -30.33 12.28 -4.39
N ARG A 139 -29.69 13.28 -5.00
CA ARG A 139 -30.32 14.17 -5.99
C ARG A 139 -30.85 13.38 -7.19
N LEU A 140 -30.07 12.42 -7.69
CA LEU A 140 -30.48 11.57 -8.81
C LEU A 140 -31.73 10.75 -8.47
N ASP A 141 -31.77 10.16 -7.28
CA ASP A 141 -32.90 9.34 -6.85
C ASP A 141 -34.17 10.16 -6.59
N GLU A 142 -34.03 11.35 -6.01
CA GLU A 142 -35.13 12.31 -5.86
C GLU A 142 -35.68 12.77 -7.21
N LEU A 143 -34.80 13.14 -8.15
CA LEU A 143 -35.21 13.53 -9.50
C LEU A 143 -35.92 12.40 -10.23
N LYS A 144 -35.37 11.17 -10.18
CA LYS A 144 -36.01 10.00 -10.77
C LYS A 144 -37.40 9.79 -10.20
N LYS A 145 -37.57 9.88 -8.88
CA LYS A 145 -38.89 9.74 -8.23
C LYS A 145 -39.85 10.84 -8.67
N ALA A 146 -39.41 12.09 -8.71
CA ALA A 146 -40.23 13.24 -9.09
C ALA A 146 -40.67 13.21 -10.56
N GLU A 147 -39.77 12.79 -11.46
CA GLU A 147 -40.01 12.80 -12.91
C GLU A 147 -40.59 11.49 -13.44
N GLN A 148 -40.55 10.38 -12.67
CA GLN A 148 -41.10 9.09 -13.10
C GLN A 148 -42.57 9.18 -13.54
N PRO A 149 -43.48 9.88 -12.83
CA PRO A 149 -44.87 10.00 -13.25
C PRO A 149 -45.02 10.74 -14.58
N LYS A 150 -44.34 11.89 -14.73
CA LYS A 150 -44.35 12.65 -15.99
C LYS A 150 -43.79 11.82 -17.14
N LEU A 151 -42.67 11.13 -16.91
CA LEU A 151 -42.06 10.26 -17.89
C LEU A 151 -42.97 9.10 -18.30
N LYS A 152 -43.74 8.52 -17.37
CA LYS A 152 -44.77 7.50 -17.67
C LYS A 152 -45.87 8.07 -18.57
N LEU A 153 -46.39 9.26 -18.24
CA LEU A 153 -47.43 9.93 -19.04
C LEU A 153 -46.95 10.23 -20.46
N VAL A 154 -45.75 10.79 -20.60
CA VAL A 154 -45.13 11.07 -21.90
C VAL A 154 -44.94 9.78 -22.71
N LYS A 155 -44.47 8.69 -22.08
CA LYS A 155 -44.31 7.38 -22.75
C LYS A 155 -45.64 6.80 -23.22
N THR A 156 -46.72 6.97 -22.46
CA THR A 156 -48.06 6.55 -22.87
C THR A 156 -48.55 7.36 -24.07
N ALA A 157 -48.38 8.69 -24.03
CA ALA A 157 -48.79 9.57 -25.11
C ALA A 157 -48.05 9.31 -26.44
N LEU A 158 -46.79 8.86 -26.39
CA LEU A 158 -46.00 8.51 -27.58
C LEU A 158 -46.38 7.16 -28.22
N LYS A 159 -47.19 6.34 -27.55
CA LYS A 159 -47.59 4.99 -28.01
C LYS A 159 -49.00 4.93 -28.61
N GLY A 160 -49.78 6.01 -28.51
CA GLY A 160 -51.10 6.16 -29.15
C GLY A 160 -50.98 6.97 -30.43
#